data_AF-A0A939RZA3-F1
#
_entry.id   AF-A0A939RZA3-F1
#
_cell.length_a   1.000
_cell.length_b   1.000
_cell.length_c   1.000
_cell.angle_alpha   90.00
_cell.angle_beta   90.00
_cell.angle_gamma   90.00
#
_symmetry.space_group_name_H-M   'P 1'
#
loop_
_entity.id
_entity.type
_entity.pdbx_description
1 polymer ?
#
loop_
_entity_poly.entity_id
_entity_poly.type
_entity_poly.pdbx_seq_one_letter_code
_entity_poly.pdbx_strand_id
1 'polypeptide(L)'
;MSEMQQTAAASVALSTERLMPSVQSIGGRDIEITFLGPNMYGQPTWVMWNASEPYLIGLLSQGRLGYHFEQRTSSGVFVHENISLQRVQRALGG
;
A
#
# COMPACT_ATOMS: atom_id res chain seq x y z
N MET A 1 16.91 -5.65 33.09
CA MET A 1 17.51 -5.74 31.74
C MET A 1 16.39 -5.47 30.77
N SER A 2 16.29 -4.22 30.30
CA SER A 2 15.23 -3.74 29.42
C SER A 2 15.51 -4.23 28.01
N GLU A 3 14.74 -5.20 27.52
CA GLU A 3 14.66 -5.45 26.08
C GLU A 3 13.76 -4.37 25.48
N MET A 4 14.42 -3.57 24.65
CA MET A 4 13.91 -2.38 24.00
C MET A 4 12.64 -2.68 23.21
N GLN A 5 11.68 -1.76 23.35
CA GLN A 5 10.67 -1.44 22.36
C GLN A 5 11.34 -1.32 20.97
N GLN A 6 11.32 -2.39 20.18
CA GLN A 6 11.27 -2.24 18.73
C GLN A 6 9.83 -1.91 18.40
N THR A 7 9.57 -0.61 18.25
CA THR A 7 8.37 -0.05 17.64
C THR A 7 8.09 -0.84 16.38
N ALA A 8 7.10 -1.74 16.43
CA ALA A 8 6.58 -2.40 15.25
C ALA A 8 6.10 -1.29 14.32
N ALA A 9 6.88 -1.01 13.27
CA ALA A 9 6.43 -0.16 12.18
C ALA A 9 5.11 -0.74 11.72
N ALA A 10 4.00 -0.01 11.94
CA ALA A 10 2.66 -0.48 11.67
C ALA A 10 2.63 -1.07 10.25
N SER A 11 2.55 -2.39 10.17
CA SER A 11 2.54 -3.13 8.90
C SER A 11 1.25 -2.78 8.17
N VAL A 12 1.34 -2.46 6.87
CA VAL A 12 0.15 -2.24 6.03
C VAL A 12 -0.74 -3.47 6.11
N ALA A 13 -1.97 -3.28 6.54
CA ALA A 13 -2.98 -4.33 6.58
C ALA A 13 -3.74 -4.35 5.26
N LEU A 14 -3.61 -5.44 4.49
CA LEU A 14 -4.33 -5.63 3.24
C LEU A 14 -5.51 -6.58 3.47
N SER A 15 -6.70 -6.03 3.70
CA SER A 15 -7.91 -6.84 3.82
C SER A 15 -8.41 -7.27 2.43
N THR A 16 -8.89 -8.50 2.29
CA THR A 16 -9.61 -9.02 1.11
C THR A 16 -11.07 -9.35 1.43
N GLU A 17 -11.47 -9.25 2.69
CA GLU A 17 -12.77 -9.72 3.18
C GLU A 17 -13.85 -8.64 3.19
N ARG A 18 -13.45 -7.36 3.08
CA ARG A 18 -14.37 -6.22 3.13
C ARG A 18 -14.13 -5.30 1.95
N LEU A 19 -15.20 -5.01 1.22
CA LEU A 19 -15.27 -3.94 0.20
C LEU A 19 -15.51 -2.58 0.87
N MET A 20 -14.84 -2.31 1.99
CA MET A 20 -14.94 -1.04 2.69
C MET A 20 -13.54 -0.44 2.81
N PRO A 21 -13.37 0.85 2.50
CA PRO A 21 -12.09 1.52 2.70
C PRO A 21 -11.62 1.43 4.15
N SER A 22 -10.32 1.21 4.33
CA SER A 22 -9.65 1.28 5.62
C SER A 22 -8.60 2.37 5.59
N VAL A 23 -8.62 3.29 6.57
CA VAL A 23 -7.61 4.34 6.69
C VAL A 23 -6.51 3.84 7.61
N GLN A 24 -5.26 3.95 7.16
CA GLN A 24 -4.08 3.52 7.89
C GLN A 24 -3.01 4.61 7.88
N SER A 25 -2.40 4.85 9.03
CA SER A 25 -1.30 5.79 9.15
C SER A 25 0.02 5.14 8.71
N ILE A 26 0.61 5.63 7.63
CA ILE A 26 1.84 5.11 7.00
C ILE A 26 2.80 6.28 6.80
N GLY A 27 3.95 6.26 7.46
CA GLY A 27 4.93 7.36 7.33
C GLY A 27 4.40 8.74 7.76
N GLY A 28 3.40 8.77 8.66
CA GLY A 28 2.75 10.02 9.08
C GLY A 28 1.66 10.52 8.13
N ARG A 29 1.34 9.77 7.06
CA ARG A 29 0.24 10.03 6.14
C ARG A 29 -0.93 9.09 6.41
N ASP A 30 -2.14 9.63 6.32
CA ASP A 30 -3.35 8.81 6.32
C ASP A 30 -3.62 8.30 4.90
N ILE A 31 -3.45 7.00 4.72
CA ILE A 31 -3.66 6.31 3.45
C ILE A 31 -4.94 5.51 3.55
N GLU A 32 -5.89 5.81 2.67
CA GLU A 32 -7.07 4.99 2.47
C GLU A 32 -6.72 3.82 1.55
N ILE A 33 -7.00 2.60 2.02
CA ILE A 33 -6.75 1.34 1.32
C ILE A 33 -8.08 0.64 1.10
N THR A 34 -8.39 0.39 -0.17
CA THR A 34 -9.65 -0.23 -0.59
C THR A 34 -9.35 -1.46 -1.45
N PHE A 35 -9.91 -2.61 -1.07
CA PHE A 35 -9.83 -3.82 -1.87
C PHE A 35 -10.77 -3.74 -3.07
N LEU A 36 -10.24 -4.00 -4.27
CA LEU A 36 -10.98 -3.95 -5.54
C LEU A 36 -11.41 -5.33 -6.04
N GLY A 37 -10.97 -6.41 -5.37
CA GLY A 37 -11.17 -7.78 -5.86
C GLY A 37 -9.95 -8.33 -6.62
N PRO A 38 -10.10 -9.54 -7.18
CA PRO A 38 -9.07 -10.14 -8.03
C PRO A 38 -9.00 -9.48 -9.42
N ASN A 39 -7.80 -9.31 -9.96
CA ASN A 39 -7.59 -8.85 -11.35
C ASN A 39 -7.84 -9.98 -12.37
N MET A 40 -7.60 -9.71 -13.67
CA MET A 40 -7.75 -10.70 -14.75
C MET A 40 -6.88 -11.96 -14.61
N TYR A 41 -5.84 -11.91 -13.77
CA TYR A 41 -4.95 -13.02 -13.44
C TYR A 41 -5.33 -13.73 -12.13
N GLY A 42 -6.45 -13.35 -11.51
CA GLY A 42 -6.92 -13.91 -10.24
C GLY A 42 -6.21 -13.35 -9.00
N GLN A 43 -5.41 -12.29 -9.14
CA GLN A 43 -4.59 -11.74 -8.04
C GLN A 43 -5.33 -10.63 -7.31
N PRO A 44 -5.34 -10.61 -5.97
CA PRO A 44 -6.00 -9.56 -5.21
C PRO A 44 -5.37 -8.20 -5.52
N THR A 45 -6.23 -7.19 -5.65
CA THR A 45 -5.86 -5.82 -6.04
C THR A 45 -6.45 -4.81 -5.07
N TRP A 46 -5.69 -3.76 -4.75
CA TRP A 46 -6.08 -2.67 -3.89
C TRP A 46 -5.80 -1.33 -4.54
N VAL A 47 -6.65 -0.35 -4.28
CA VAL A 47 -6.31 1.07 -4.48
C VAL A 47 -5.89 1.67 -3.15
N MET A 48 -4.86 2.51 -3.20
CA MET A 48 -4.27 3.20 -2.06
C MET A 48 -4.18 4.67 -2.40
N TRP A 49 -4.72 5.54 -1.56
CA TRP A 49 -4.71 6.97 -1.85
C TRP A 49 -4.73 7.83 -0.59
N ASN A 50 -4.24 9.05 -0.71
CA ASN A 50 -4.27 10.04 0.36
C ASN A 50 -5.21 11.19 -0.04
N ALA A 51 -6.24 11.45 0.78
CA ALA A 51 -7.22 12.51 0.48
C ALA A 51 -6.60 13.92 0.51
N SER A 52 -5.58 14.15 1.34
CA SER A 52 -4.85 15.41 1.46
C SER A 52 -3.82 15.62 0.34
N GLU A 53 -3.36 14.52 -0.29
CA GLU A 53 -2.45 14.54 -1.42
C GLU A 53 -3.05 13.73 -2.59
N PRO A 54 -4.01 14.27 -3.36
CA PRO A 54 -4.73 13.51 -4.39
C PRO A 54 -3.85 12.94 -5.51
N TYR A 55 -2.66 13.53 -5.69
CA TYR A 55 -1.65 13.01 -6.62
C TYR A 55 -0.94 11.77 -6.10
N LEU A 56 -1.07 11.41 -4.82
CA LEU A 56 -0.53 10.21 -4.19
C LEU A 56 -1.60 9.10 -4.22
N ILE A 57 -1.77 8.49 -5.39
CA ILE A 57 -2.67 7.36 -5.62
C ILE A 57 -1.88 6.20 -6.22
N GLY A 58 -2.12 4.98 -5.74
CA GLY A 58 -1.45 3.80 -6.25
C GLY A 58 -2.38 2.60 -6.35
N LEU A 59 -2.09 1.75 -7.33
CA LEU A 59 -2.72 0.46 -7.53
C LEU A 59 -1.72 -0.62 -7.13
N LEU A 60 -2.11 -1.43 -6.15
CA LEU A 60 -1.32 -2.56 -5.67
C LEU A 60 -1.98 -3.86 -6.12
N SER A 61 -1.21 -4.80 -6.66
CA SER A 61 -1.65 -6.17 -6.84
C SER A 61 -0.62 -7.17 -6.33
N GLN A 62 -1.09 -8.33 -5.88
CA GLN A 62 -0.22 -9.40 -5.40
C GLN A 62 0.31 -10.24 -6.59
N GLY A 63 1.58 -10.11 -6.90
CA GLY A 63 2.28 -10.94 -7.87
C GLY A 63 2.76 -12.28 -7.30
N ARG A 64 3.40 -13.10 -8.13
CA ARG A 64 3.95 -14.40 -7.71
C ARG A 64 5.13 -14.30 -6.74
N LEU A 65 5.99 -13.29 -6.91
CA LEU A 65 7.23 -13.12 -6.15
C LEU A 65 7.21 -11.94 -5.18
N GLY A 66 6.09 -11.22 -5.10
CA GLY A 66 5.97 -9.99 -4.32
C GLY A 66 4.79 -9.16 -4.81
N TYR A 67 4.84 -7.86 -4.60
CA TYR A 67 3.80 -6.95 -5.05
C TYR A 67 4.19 -6.22 -6.33
N HIS A 68 3.19 -5.98 -7.18
CA HIS A 68 3.25 -4.99 -8.25
C HIS A 68 2.55 -3.73 -7.74
N PHE A 69 3.26 -2.61 -7.72
CA PHE A 69 2.74 -1.33 -7.28
C PHE A 69 2.94 -0.26 -8.35
N GLU A 70 1.86 0.21 -8.94
CA GLU A 70 1.83 1.39 -9.81
C GLU A 70 1.43 2.58 -8.96
N GLN A 71 2.29 3.57 -8.82
CA GLN A 71 2.01 4.81 -8.09
C GLN A 71 1.99 5.97 -9.08
N ARG A 72 0.91 6.73 -9.07
CA ARG A 72 0.86 8.05 -9.68
C ARG A 72 1.34 9.05 -8.64
N THR A 73 2.13 10.02 -9.10
CA THR A 73 2.69 11.10 -8.30
C THR A 73 2.57 12.40 -9.08
N SER A 74 2.90 13.52 -8.45
CA SER A 74 3.00 14.82 -9.12
C SER A 74 4.04 14.85 -10.25
N SER A 75 5.04 13.96 -10.21
CA SER A 75 6.13 13.88 -11.20
C SER A 75 5.89 12.84 -12.29
N GLY A 76 4.77 12.11 -12.24
CA GLY A 76 4.45 11.05 -13.20
C GLY A 76 4.16 9.70 -12.55
N VAL A 77 4.20 8.65 -13.36
CA VAL A 77 3.91 7.27 -12.95
C VAL A 77 5.20 6.53 -12.60
N PHE A 78 5.23 5.91 -11.43
CA PHE A 78 6.27 5.01 -10.98
C PHE A 78 5.72 3.59 -10.88
N VAL A 79 6.43 2.63 -11.47
CA VAL A 79 6.06 1.22 -11.44
C VAL A 79 7.13 0.46 -10.65
N HIS A 80 6.68 -0.32 -9.69
CA HIS A 80 7.51 -1.17 -8.86
C HIS A 80 7.06 -2.62 -8.99
N GLU A 81 7.97 -3.50 -9.37
CA GLU A 81 7.68 -4.92 -9.54
C GLU A 81 8.45 -5.76 -8.53
N ASN A 82 7.83 -6.87 -8.10
CA ASN A 82 8.42 -7.85 -7.18
C ASN A 82 8.94 -7.21 -5.88
N ILE A 83 8.25 -6.17 -5.40
CA ILE A 83 8.64 -5.46 -4.19
C ILE A 83 7.97 -6.05 -2.94
N SER A 84 8.63 -5.90 -1.80
CA SER A 84 8.04 -6.26 -0.50
C SER A 84 7.00 -5.23 -0.06
N LEU A 85 6.11 -5.64 0.84
CA LEU A 85 5.12 -4.73 1.44
C LEU A 85 5.79 -3.55 2.18
N GLN A 86 6.96 -3.75 2.77
CA GLN A 86 7.78 -2.68 3.37
C GLN A 86 8.26 -1.65 2.33
N ARG A 87 8.46 -2.04 1.07
CA ARG A 87 8.82 -1.11 0.01
C ARG A 87 7.61 -0.30 -0.45
N VAL A 88 6.43 -0.93 -0.50
CA VAL A 88 5.13 -0.23 -0.74
C VAL A 88 4.90 0.81 0.35
N GLN A 89 5.11 0.45 1.62
CA GLN A 89 5.00 1.38 2.76
C GLN A 89 5.88 2.60 2.61
N ARG A 90 7.16 2.41 2.24
CA ARG A 90 8.08 3.52 2.02
C ARG A 90 7.65 4.41 0.85
N ALA A 91 7.13 3.82 -0.22
CA ALA A 91 6.64 4.57 -1.38
C ALA A 91 5.41 5.45 -1.05
N LEU A 92 4.55 4.98 -0.13
CA LEU A 92 3.39 5.73 0.35
C LEU A 92 3.75 6.76 1.44
N GLY A 93 4.62 6.36 2.36
CA GLY A 93 4.97 7.13 3.55
C GLY A 93 5.91 8.32 3.30
N GLY A 94 6.71 8.26 2.23
CA GLY A 94 7.81 9.21 2.02
C GLY A 94 9.11 8.75 2.67
#